data_AF-A0A2W7AQA5-F1
#
_entry.id   AF-A0A2W7AQA5-F1
#
_cell.length_a   1.000
_cell.length_b   1.000
_cell.length_c   1.000
_cell.angle_alpha   90.00
_cell.angle_beta   90.00
_cell.angle_gamma   90.00
#
_symmetry.space_group_name_H-M   'P 1'
#
loop_
_entity.id
_entity.type
_entity.pdbx_description
1 polymer ?
#
loop_
_entity_poly.entity_id
_entity_poly.type
_entity_poly.pdbx_seq_one_letter_code
_entity_poly.pdbx_strand_id
1 'polypeptide(L)'
;MAGMGAVTQAQIVPAADGTNTIVTPAGNRFDINGGTLSGDRANLFHSFEQFGLNPGQIANFLANPQLQNILGRVVGNNPSVINGLVQVSGGTPNLFLLNPAG
;
A
#
# COMPACT_ATOMS: atom_id res chain seq x y z
N MET A 1 26.56 -20.10 13.82
CA MET A 1 25.18 -19.91 14.35
C MET A 1 25.00 -18.42 14.60
N ALA A 2 24.66 -17.65 13.57
CA ALA A 2 24.34 -16.24 13.71
C ALA A 2 22.81 -16.13 13.64
N GLY A 3 22.19 -15.84 14.77
CA GLY A 3 20.77 -15.55 14.83
C GLY A 3 20.49 -14.28 14.03
N MET A 4 19.90 -14.45 12.85
CA MET A 4 19.23 -13.35 12.16
C MET A 4 18.02 -12.97 13.02
N GLY A 5 18.23 -12.01 13.92
CA GLY A 5 17.14 -11.19 14.41
C GLY A 5 16.55 -10.50 13.18
N ALA A 6 15.44 -11.04 12.67
CA ALA A 6 14.66 -10.41 11.63
C ALA A 6 14.17 -9.08 12.19
N VAL A 7 14.93 -8.01 11.94
CA VAL A 7 14.38 -6.67 11.91
C VAL A 7 13.30 -6.72 10.84
N THR A 8 12.04 -6.75 11.25
CA THR A 8 10.91 -6.50 10.36
C THR A 8 11.11 -5.08 9.83
N GLN A 9 11.81 -4.93 8.70
CA GLN A 9 11.79 -3.65 7.99
C GLN A 9 10.34 -3.39 7.65
N ALA A 10 9.79 -2.26 8.09
CA ALA A 10 8.57 -1.74 7.50
C ALA A 10 8.82 -1.62 6.00
N GLN A 11 8.06 -2.39 5.23
CA GLN A 11 8.18 -2.49 3.78
C GLN A 11 6.78 -2.57 3.21
N ILE A 12 6.56 -1.83 2.12
CA ILE A 12 5.36 -1.97 1.30
C ILE A 12 5.73 -2.91 0.17
N VAL A 13 5.23 -4.14 0.22
CA VAL A 13 5.52 -5.19 -0.75
C VAL A 13 4.25 -5.48 -1.54
N PRO A 14 4.22 -5.26 -2.87
CA PRO A 14 3.05 -5.59 -3.67
C PRO A 14 2.86 -7.11 -3.75
N ALA A 15 1.60 -7.55 -3.77
CA ALA A 15 1.26 -8.96 -3.94
C ALA A 15 1.34 -9.39 -5.40
N ALA A 16 1.87 -10.60 -5.63
CA ALA A 16 1.91 -11.23 -6.95
C ALA A 16 0.60 -11.99 -7.27
N ASP A 17 -0.54 -11.28 -7.20
CA ASP A 17 -1.89 -11.88 -7.30
C ASP A 17 -2.72 -11.39 -8.50
N GLY A 18 -2.07 -10.71 -9.45
CA GLY A 18 -2.72 -10.16 -10.65
C GLY A 18 -3.36 -8.79 -10.44
N THR A 19 -3.33 -8.21 -9.24
CA THR A 19 -3.81 -6.84 -9.01
C THR A 19 -2.90 -5.80 -9.68
N ASN A 20 -1.67 -6.17 -10.05
CA ASN A 20 -0.68 -5.30 -10.71
C ASN A 20 -0.38 -4.03 -9.90
N THR A 21 -0.33 -4.15 -8.57
CA THR A 21 0.10 -3.05 -7.69
C THR A 21 1.59 -2.82 -7.88
N ILE A 22 1.98 -1.57 -8.07
CA ILE A 22 3.37 -1.17 -8.25
C ILE A 22 3.72 -0.21 -7.12
N VAL A 23 4.88 -0.45 -6.51
CA VAL A 23 5.41 0.36 -5.42
C VAL A 23 6.78 0.86 -5.85
N THR A 24 6.92 2.18 -5.99
CA THR A 24 8.16 2.84 -6.40
C THR A 24 8.74 3.63 -5.23
N PRO A 25 9.87 3.21 -4.63
CA PRO A 25 10.55 3.99 -3.61
C PRO A 25 11.16 5.28 -4.18
N ALA A 26 10.97 6.38 -3.48
CA ALA A 26 11.48 7.71 -3.78
C ALA A 26 11.97 8.38 -2.47
N GLY A 27 13.17 8.00 -2.03
CA GLY A 27 13.70 8.44 -0.74
C GLY A 27 12.92 7.80 0.42
N ASN A 28 12.29 8.62 1.27
CA ASN A 28 11.42 8.16 2.37
C ASN A 28 9.96 7.96 1.96
N ARG A 29 9.61 8.23 0.69
CA ARG A 29 8.26 8.07 0.15
C ARG A 29 8.19 6.81 -0.71
N PHE A 30 7.07 6.11 -0.63
CA PHE A 30 6.69 5.00 -1.51
C PHE A 30 5.51 5.46 -2.36
N ASP A 31 5.75 5.66 -3.66
CA ASP A 31 4.69 5.99 -4.61
C ASP A 31 4.00 4.69 -5.06
N ILE A 32 2.69 4.59 -4.80
CA ILE A 32 1.86 3.42 -5.06
C ILE A 32 0.97 3.73 -6.26
N ASN A 33 1.10 2.94 -7.32
CA ASN A 33 0.34 3.07 -8.55
C ASN A 33 0.04 1.69 -9.17
N GLY A 34 -0.35 1.68 -10.44
CA GLY A 34 -0.90 0.48 -11.07
C GLY A 34 -2.24 0.14 -10.43
N GLY A 35 -2.43 -1.12 -10.05
CA GLY A 35 -3.69 -1.60 -9.48
C GLY A 35 -4.69 -2.01 -10.54
N THR A 36 -5.86 -2.43 -10.06
CA THR A 36 -6.97 -2.90 -10.92
C THR A 36 -8.18 -1.99 -10.73
N LEU A 37 -8.77 -1.51 -11.82
CA LEU A 37 -9.99 -0.71 -11.77
C LEU A 37 -11.23 -1.59 -11.75
N SER A 38 -12.26 -1.16 -11.03
CA SER A 38 -13.62 -1.69 -11.21
C SER A 38 -14.14 -1.43 -12.62
N GLY A 39 -15.20 -2.14 -13.03
CA GLY A 39 -15.80 -1.98 -14.36
C GLY A 39 -16.28 -0.56 -14.66
N ASP A 40 -16.79 0.15 -13.64
CA ASP A 40 -17.20 1.56 -13.71
C ASP A 40 -16.03 2.54 -13.52
N ARG A 41 -14.82 2.04 -13.26
CA ARG A 41 -13.58 2.80 -13.00
C ARG A 41 -13.63 3.72 -11.79
N ALA A 42 -14.63 3.61 -10.92
CA ALA A 42 -14.76 4.43 -9.71
C ALA A 42 -13.92 3.91 -8.54
N ASN A 43 -13.52 2.62 -8.57
CA ASN A 43 -12.75 1.97 -7.52
C ASN A 43 -11.42 1.48 -8.06
N LEU A 44 -10.33 1.78 -7.36
CA LEU A 44 -9.00 1.27 -7.64
C LEU A 44 -8.57 0.29 -6.54
N PHE A 45 -8.23 -0.93 -6.93
CA PHE A 45 -7.80 -1.98 -6.02
C PHE A 45 -6.29 -2.16 -6.06
N HIS A 46 -5.69 -2.23 -4.88
CA HIS A 46 -4.30 -2.60 -4.64
C HIS A 46 -4.22 -3.80 -3.71
N SER A 47 -3.16 -4.59 -3.87
CA SER A 47 -2.90 -5.77 -3.06
C SER A 47 -1.44 -5.81 -2.66
N PHE A 48 -1.21 -6.09 -1.37
CA PHE A 48 0.11 -6.07 -0.74
C PHE A 48 0.33 -7.37 0.03
N GLU A 49 1.55 -7.91 -0.02
CA GLU A 49 1.94 -8.96 0.94
C GLU A 49 2.20 -8.35 2.31
N GLN A 50 2.76 -7.15 2.35
CA GLN A 50 3.08 -6.42 3.58
C GLN A 50 2.85 -4.94 3.36
N PHE A 51 2.31 -4.26 4.38
CA PHE A 51 2.12 -2.82 4.36
C PHE A 51 2.49 -2.25 5.74
N GLY A 52 3.65 -1.62 5.83
CA GLY A 52 4.09 -0.95 7.05
C GLY A 52 4.86 0.33 6.74
N LEU A 53 4.84 1.27 7.68
CA LEU A 53 5.63 2.51 7.62
C LEU A 53 6.37 2.72 8.94
N ASN A 54 7.64 3.11 8.84
CA ASN A 54 8.44 3.66 9.93
C ASN A 54 8.23 5.17 10.07
N PRO A 55 8.63 5.77 11.22
CA PRO A 55 8.68 7.21 11.41
C PRO A 55 9.34 7.95 10.25
N GLY A 56 8.66 8.97 9.74
CA GLY A 56 9.13 9.80 8.63
C GLY A 56 8.99 9.18 7.24
N GLN A 57 8.47 7.95 7.13
CA GLN A 57 8.12 7.36 5.83
C GLN A 57 6.72 7.77 5.38
N ILE A 58 6.52 7.81 4.07
CA ILE A 58 5.26 8.22 3.44
C ILE A 58 4.80 7.13 2.45
N ALA A 59 3.58 6.62 2.59
CA ALA A 59 2.89 5.88 1.53
C ALA A 59 2.02 6.86 0.75
N ASN A 60 2.29 7.03 -0.55
CA ASN A 60 1.58 7.95 -1.41
C ASN A 60 0.83 7.19 -2.50
N PHE A 61 -0.49 7.09 -2.36
CA PHE A 61 -1.35 6.49 -3.38
C PHE A 61 -1.60 7.50 -4.50
N LEU A 62 -1.22 7.14 -5.73
CA LEU A 62 -1.45 7.97 -6.91
C LEU A 62 -2.85 7.69 -7.45
N ALA A 63 -3.72 8.69 -7.31
CA ALA A 63 -5.08 8.68 -7.79
C ALA A 63 -5.23 9.42 -9.13
N ASN A 64 -6.45 9.37 -9.66
CA ASN A 64 -6.93 10.32 -10.65
C ASN A 64 -8.28 10.91 -10.16
N PRO A 65 -8.75 12.04 -10.73
CA PRO A 65 -9.97 12.71 -10.27
C PRO A 65 -11.27 11.92 -10.45
N GLN A 66 -11.26 10.82 -11.21
CA GLN A 66 -12.46 10.01 -11.47
C GLN A 66 -12.67 8.92 -10.41
N LEU A 67 -11.65 8.64 -9.59
CA LEU A 67 -11.75 7.65 -8.52
C LEU A 67 -12.59 8.21 -7.37
N GLN A 68 -13.51 7.37 -6.89
CA GLN A 68 -14.21 7.57 -5.64
C GLN A 68 -13.52 6.86 -4.48
N ASN A 69 -12.95 5.67 -4.74
CA ASN A 69 -12.33 4.84 -3.71
C ASN A 69 -11.01 4.22 -4.18
N ILE A 70 -10.07 4.13 -3.26
CA ILE A 70 -8.87 3.31 -3.35
C ILE A 70 -8.94 2.27 -2.23
N LEU A 71 -8.79 1.00 -2.58
CA LEU A 71 -8.86 -0.12 -1.65
C LEU A 71 -7.54 -0.89 -1.68
N GLY A 72 -6.78 -0.85 -0.59
CA GLY A 72 -5.59 -1.67 -0.40
C GLY A 72 -5.90 -2.84 0.52
N ARG A 73 -5.65 -4.07 0.07
CA ARG A 73 -5.69 -5.25 0.94
C ARG A 73 -4.28 -5.75 1.24
N VAL A 74 -4.05 -6.19 2.47
CA VAL A 74 -2.85 -6.93 2.87
C VAL A 74 -3.23 -8.40 2.96
N VAL A 75 -2.53 -9.25 2.22
CA VAL A 75 -2.79 -10.70 2.15
C VAL A 75 -1.78 -11.52 2.95
N GLY A 76 -0.69 -10.91 3.41
CA GLY A 76 0.27 -11.57 4.29
C GLY A 76 -0.24 -11.71 5.71
N ASN A 77 0.47 -12.52 6.50
CA ASN A 77 0.09 -12.86 7.87
C ASN A 77 0.67 -11.90 8.93
N ASN A 78 1.24 -10.77 8.50
CA ASN A 78 1.89 -9.81 9.40
C ASN A 78 0.98 -8.59 9.61
N PRO A 79 0.92 -8.07 10.85
CA PRO A 79 0.16 -6.86 11.11
C PRO A 79 0.77 -5.63 10.43
N SER A 80 -0.07 -4.68 10.07
CA SER A 80 0.29 -3.39 9.49
C SER A 80 0.69 -2.40 10.57
N VAL A 81 1.99 -2.24 10.81
CA VAL A 81 2.50 -1.19 11.69
C VAL A 81 2.75 0.07 10.88
N ILE A 82 1.90 1.09 11.05
CA ILE A 82 1.93 2.35 10.30
C ILE A 82 2.34 3.50 11.22
N ASN A 83 3.64 3.69 11.38
CA ASN A 83 4.22 4.82 12.11
C ASN A 83 4.67 5.93 11.15
N GLY A 84 3.87 6.26 10.14
CA GLY A 84 4.24 7.23 9.11
C GLY A 84 3.02 7.97 8.57
N LEU A 85 3.18 8.59 7.41
CA LEU A 85 2.09 9.28 6.71
C LEU A 85 1.54 8.39 5.59
N VAL A 86 0.23 8.20 5.58
CA VAL A 86 -0.48 7.65 4.41
C VAL A 86 -1.25 8.80 3.77
N GLN A 87 -1.05 9.01 2.47
CA GLN A 87 -1.68 10.09 1.72
C GLN A 87 -2.10 9.65 0.33
N VAL A 88 -2.95 10.47 -0.29
CA VAL A 88 -3.38 10.31 -1.68
C VAL A 88 -3.02 11.58 -2.44
N SER A 89 -2.47 11.44 -3.65
CA SER A 89 -2.16 12.54 -4.57
C SER A 89 -2.89 12.37 -5.90
N GLY A 90 -3.21 13.47 -6.59
CA GLY A 90 -3.84 13.42 -7.92
C GLY A 90 -5.36 13.25 -7.93
N GLY A 91 -5.99 13.32 -6.75
CA GLY A 91 -7.44 13.25 -6.55
C GLY A 91 -7.79 13.26 -5.06
N THR A 92 -9.08 13.11 -4.75
CA THR A 92 -9.59 13.03 -3.37
C THR A 92 -10.51 11.82 -3.14
N PRO A 93 -10.15 10.59 -3.57
CA PRO A 93 -10.93 9.40 -3.26
C PRO A 93 -10.83 9.06 -1.77
N ASN A 94 -11.79 8.29 -1.27
CA ASN A 94 -11.66 7.61 0.02
C ASN A 94 -10.56 6.55 -0.08
N LEU A 95 -9.81 6.36 1.00
CA LEU A 95 -8.80 5.30 1.11
C LEU A 95 -9.21 4.28 2.17
N PHE A 96 -9.30 3.02 1.77
CA PHE A 96 -9.56 1.89 2.66
C PHE A 96 -8.36 0.96 2.66
N LEU A 97 -7.83 0.66 3.84
CA LEU A 97 -6.79 -0.34 4.03
C LEU A 97 -7.35 -1.49 4.88
N LEU A 98 -7.27 -2.71 4.36
CA LEU A 98 -7.77 -3.92 5.02
C LEU A 98 -6.60 -4.86 5.26
N ASN A 99 -6.36 -5.21 6.53
CA ASN A 99 -5.44 -6.27 6.91
C ASN A 99 -6.13 -7.22 7.90
N PRO A 100 -6.40 -8.48 7.54
CA PRO A 100 -6.96 -9.47 8.46
C PRO A 100 -6.06 -9.77 9.68
N ALA A 101 -4.76 -9.55 9.56
CA ALA A 101 -3.78 -9.80 10.63
C ALA A 101 -3.65 -8.62 11.63
N GLY A 102 -4.35 -7.52 11.39
CA GLY A 102 -4.24 -6.27 12.17
C GLY A 102 -3.44 -5.19 11.45
#